data_AF-A0A1E3PBV3-F1
#
_entry.id   AF-A0A1E3PBV3-F1
#
_cell.length_a   1.000
_cell.length_b   1.000
_cell.length_c   1.000
_cell.angle_alpha   90.00
_cell.angle_beta   90.00
_cell.angle_gamma   90.00
#
_symmetry.space_group_name_H-M   'P 1'
#
loop_
_entity.id
_entity.type
_entity.pdbx_description
1 polymer ?
#
loop_
_entity_poly.entity_id
_entity_poly.type
_entity_poly.pdbx_seq_one_letter_code
_entity_poly.pdbx_strand_id
1 'polypeptide(L)'
;MMKESSKFSTVCSSQRFKTLRWDSLAEAVGDLSTRSDECLNERDQVALTQPDVVKEFLCPVSSTLKSSIIQFRESFSNDIHNPIPSSRFIITGPREVNDHHQAIACSYWLLNKSNISTSDSIINTKKLPDKVQKLYSSNNPPLKNLKLAMNLNISGEIKTSNSSYMTQTVFHGVFACRVLLMTLASQIPIIGEIGDPIGLEYFKDLFGCGMVGPGTIESQVHRELASGVPFSIGFSASSFRSVFSSDILNHKVQKAIDAILASADPHYFLSVTKLGNVAITSSSGNKDSFLVIPIQYNSIVLEFNYVVGVVDGLLEGVHTPKIVLDVGKVSSVNLREVLELLEQILRALTLRNFIIGFIIDSGDRYVPDNIEGEPTTHQITQDDYESLDEKENFSVMSENIGIKRPSMRNKIFTSVKSSYSKIRSTLTDKRNSDIGQYQDLIYADILINEIEQLIENLKT
;
A
#
# COMPACT_ATOMS: atom_id res chain seq x y z
N MET A 1 -39.67 -26.54 -40.43
CA MET A 1 -40.36 -25.88 -41.57
C MET A 1 -40.39 -24.38 -41.30
N MET A 2 -40.07 -23.61 -42.33
CA MET A 2 -39.92 -22.16 -42.39
C MET A 2 -41.03 -21.35 -41.69
N LYS A 3 -40.65 -20.25 -41.04
CA LYS A 3 -40.95 -18.86 -41.45
C LYS A 3 -40.70 -17.92 -40.28
N GLU A 4 -39.74 -17.02 -40.42
CA GLU A 4 -40.01 -15.56 -40.45
C GLU A 4 -38.69 -14.81 -40.55
N SER A 5 -38.23 -14.69 -41.79
CA SER A 5 -37.42 -13.57 -42.24
C SER A 5 -38.32 -12.34 -42.40
N SER A 6 -37.72 -11.16 -42.20
CA SER A 6 -38.18 -9.83 -42.63
C SER A 6 -39.11 -9.08 -41.67
N LYS A 7 -38.51 -8.15 -40.90
CA LYS A 7 -38.80 -6.71 -40.94
C LYS A 7 -37.87 -5.99 -39.97
N PHE A 8 -36.88 -5.29 -40.54
CA PHE A 8 -36.54 -3.88 -40.29
C PHE A 8 -35.06 -3.65 -40.63
N SER A 9 -34.84 -3.33 -41.90
CA SER A 9 -33.69 -2.54 -42.32
C SER A 9 -33.96 -1.06 -42.07
N THR A 10 -32.87 -0.29 -42.01
CA THR A 10 -32.76 1.18 -42.11
C THR A 10 -33.20 1.97 -40.87
N VAL A 11 -32.26 2.60 -40.15
CA VAL A 11 -31.71 3.95 -40.44
C VAL A 11 -30.38 4.10 -39.70
N CYS A 12 -29.33 4.46 -40.46
CA CYS A 12 -28.09 4.97 -39.93
C CYS A 12 -28.32 6.46 -39.57
N SER A 13 -28.16 6.85 -38.31
CA SER A 13 -27.94 8.25 -37.96
C SER A 13 -27.18 8.37 -36.65
N SER A 14 -25.97 8.90 -36.78
CA SER A 14 -25.08 9.42 -35.75
C SER A 14 -25.79 10.05 -34.53
N GLN A 15 -25.56 9.49 -33.34
CA GLN A 15 -25.29 10.23 -32.10
C GLN A 15 -24.96 9.27 -30.94
N ARG A 16 -23.91 9.64 -30.18
CA ARG A 16 -23.47 9.19 -28.84
C ARG A 16 -24.37 8.18 -28.10
N PHE A 17 -23.77 7.13 -27.52
CA PHE A 17 -23.79 6.85 -26.07
C PHE A 17 -22.80 5.71 -25.71
N LYS A 18 -21.80 6.04 -24.87
CA LYS A 18 -20.80 5.11 -24.29
C LYS A 18 -21.38 4.39 -23.05
N THR A 19 -22.47 3.64 -23.20
CA THR A 19 -23.12 2.92 -22.08
C THR A 19 -23.25 1.41 -22.26
N LEU A 20 -22.94 0.86 -23.44
CA LEU A 20 -23.27 -0.53 -23.79
C LEU A 20 -22.13 -1.53 -23.60
N ARG A 21 -21.58 -1.65 -22.38
CA ARG A 21 -20.73 -2.81 -22.02
C ARG A 21 -21.21 -3.58 -20.79
N TRP A 22 -22.06 -2.95 -19.98
CA TRP A 22 -22.66 -3.55 -18.78
C TRP A 22 -23.95 -4.30 -19.11
N ASP A 23 -24.79 -3.73 -19.99
CA ASP A 23 -26.04 -4.37 -20.42
C ASP A 23 -25.82 -5.74 -21.10
N SER A 24 -24.70 -5.90 -21.82
CA SER A 24 -24.36 -7.18 -22.46
C SER A 24 -23.87 -8.26 -21.47
N LEU A 25 -23.43 -7.88 -20.27
CA LEU A 25 -23.06 -8.82 -19.22
C LEU A 25 -24.31 -9.26 -18.44
N ALA A 26 -25.22 -8.32 -18.15
CA ALA A 26 -26.53 -8.63 -17.57
C ALA A 26 -27.36 -9.59 -18.46
N GLU A 27 -27.34 -9.40 -19.78
CA GLU A 27 -28.00 -10.32 -20.73
C GLU A 27 -27.37 -11.73 -20.76
N ALA A 28 -26.07 -11.86 -20.45
CA ALA A 28 -25.36 -13.14 -20.48
C ALA A 28 -25.55 -13.97 -19.19
N VAL A 29 -25.85 -13.32 -18.07
CA VAL A 29 -25.98 -13.96 -16.75
C VAL A 29 -27.42 -14.47 -16.50
N GLY A 30 -28.41 -13.92 -17.21
CA GLY A 30 -29.82 -14.29 -17.03
C GLY A 30 -30.40 -13.77 -15.71
N ASP A 31 -31.73 -13.74 -15.63
CA ASP A 31 -32.45 -13.34 -14.41
C ASP A 31 -32.15 -14.34 -13.28
N LEU A 32 -31.28 -13.95 -12.35
CA LEU A 32 -30.87 -14.72 -11.17
C LEU A 32 -31.83 -14.54 -9.99
N SER A 33 -33.01 -13.94 -10.18
CA SER A 33 -34.01 -13.85 -9.12
C SER A 33 -34.41 -15.25 -8.65
N THR A 34 -33.83 -15.66 -7.51
CA THR A 34 -34.31 -16.83 -6.80
C THR A 34 -35.72 -16.53 -6.30
N ARG A 35 -36.56 -17.56 -6.17
CA ARG A 35 -37.93 -17.47 -5.61
C ARG A 35 -38.03 -16.93 -4.17
N SER A 36 -36.90 -16.54 -3.59
CA SER A 36 -36.80 -15.94 -2.27
C SER A 36 -36.84 -14.42 -2.43
N ASP A 37 -37.68 -13.74 -1.66
CA ASP A 37 -37.80 -12.27 -1.64
C ASP A 37 -36.52 -11.56 -1.10
N GLU A 38 -35.32 -12.11 -1.34
CA GLU A 38 -34.05 -11.68 -0.72
C GLU A 38 -33.25 -10.70 -1.59
N CYS A 39 -33.49 -10.66 -2.91
CA CYS A 39 -32.76 -9.79 -3.85
C CYS A 39 -33.47 -8.45 -4.11
N LEU A 40 -34.10 -7.83 -3.10
CA LEU A 40 -34.98 -6.66 -3.29
C LEU A 40 -34.24 -5.38 -3.75
N ASN A 41 -32.91 -5.33 -3.62
CA ASN A 41 -32.09 -4.19 -4.06
C ASN A 41 -30.69 -4.62 -4.57
N GLU A 42 -30.52 -5.89 -4.94
CA GLU A 42 -29.27 -6.35 -5.55
C GLU A 42 -29.27 -5.99 -7.04
N ARG A 43 -28.17 -5.39 -7.51
CA ARG A 43 -28.05 -5.01 -8.93
C ARG A 43 -27.47 -6.13 -9.78
N ASP A 44 -26.41 -6.78 -9.31
CA ASP A 44 -25.72 -7.89 -9.98
C ASP A 44 -24.68 -8.52 -9.02
N GLN A 45 -24.25 -9.75 -9.31
CA GLN A 45 -23.14 -10.42 -8.63
C GLN A 45 -22.18 -11.04 -9.67
N VAL A 46 -20.88 -10.76 -9.52
CA VAL A 46 -19.85 -11.30 -10.43
C VAL A 46 -18.86 -12.15 -9.64
N ALA A 47 -18.65 -13.38 -10.11
CA ALA A 47 -17.66 -14.27 -9.51
C ALA A 47 -16.23 -13.73 -9.67
N LEU A 48 -15.48 -13.76 -8.57
CA LEU A 48 -14.06 -13.46 -8.54
C LEU A 48 -13.22 -14.75 -8.67
N THR A 49 -12.08 -14.64 -9.35
CA THR A 49 -11.11 -15.74 -9.43
C THR A 49 -10.62 -16.14 -8.05
N GLN A 50 -10.52 -17.43 -7.75
CA GLN A 50 -10.06 -17.91 -6.44
C GLN A 50 -8.68 -17.34 -6.07
N PRO A 51 -8.42 -16.99 -4.80
CA PRO A 51 -7.10 -16.53 -4.35
C PRO A 51 -5.96 -17.47 -4.72
N ASP A 52 -6.14 -18.78 -4.61
CA ASP A 52 -5.09 -19.76 -4.93
C ASP A 52 -4.71 -19.74 -6.42
N VAL A 53 -5.70 -19.58 -7.29
CA VAL A 53 -5.47 -19.48 -8.75
C VAL A 53 -4.63 -18.23 -9.04
N VAL A 54 -4.98 -17.10 -8.43
CA VAL A 54 -4.23 -15.85 -8.58
C VAL A 54 -2.80 -15.99 -8.06
N LYS A 55 -2.62 -16.56 -6.86
CA LYS A 55 -1.33 -16.62 -6.17
C LYS A 55 -0.38 -17.69 -6.72
N GLU A 56 -0.87 -18.85 -7.12
CA GLU A 56 0.00 -19.97 -7.51
C GLU A 56 0.19 -20.10 -9.02
N PHE A 57 -0.80 -19.66 -9.81
CA PHE A 57 -0.79 -19.88 -11.27
C PHE A 57 -0.62 -18.60 -12.09
N LEU A 58 -1.23 -17.49 -11.65
CA LEU A 58 -1.28 -16.26 -12.45
C LEU A 58 -0.20 -15.25 -12.05
N CYS A 59 0.05 -15.06 -10.76
CA CYS A 59 1.04 -14.13 -10.22
C CYS A 59 1.80 -14.76 -9.04
N PRO A 60 2.66 -15.77 -9.30
CA PRO A 60 3.41 -16.46 -8.26
C PRO A 60 4.59 -15.66 -7.73
N VAL A 61 4.72 -15.64 -6.41
CA VAL A 61 5.84 -14.99 -5.71
C VAL A 61 7.09 -15.87 -5.84
N SER A 62 8.22 -15.28 -6.24
CA SER A 62 9.50 -15.98 -6.33
C SER A 62 9.99 -16.46 -4.96
N SER A 63 10.81 -17.51 -4.92
CA SER A 63 11.37 -18.03 -3.67
C SER A 63 12.21 -16.98 -2.94
N THR A 64 13.01 -16.20 -3.67
CA THR A 64 13.81 -15.10 -3.12
C THR A 64 12.94 -14.05 -2.44
N LEU A 65 11.85 -13.62 -3.09
CA LEU A 65 10.93 -12.63 -2.53
C LEU A 65 10.22 -13.17 -1.28
N LYS A 66 9.77 -14.44 -1.31
CA LYS A 66 9.20 -15.10 -0.13
C LYS A 66 10.17 -15.08 1.06
N SER A 67 11.43 -15.44 0.84
CA SER A 67 12.45 -15.43 1.89
C SER A 67 12.71 -14.03 2.45
N SER A 68 12.78 -13.01 1.58
CA SER A 68 12.95 -11.61 1.99
C SER A 68 11.80 -11.13 2.89
N ILE A 69 10.55 -11.42 2.50
CA ILE A 69 9.37 -11.06 3.27
C ILE A 69 9.36 -11.77 4.64
N ILE A 70 9.69 -13.07 4.68
CA ILE A 70 9.76 -13.84 5.93
C ILE A 70 10.84 -13.26 6.85
N GLN A 71 12.03 -12.98 6.31
CA GLN A 71 13.12 -12.39 7.09
C GLN A 71 12.72 -11.02 7.67
N PHE A 72 12.00 -10.20 6.90
CA PHE A 72 11.48 -8.94 7.42
C PHE A 72 10.46 -9.14 8.55
N ARG A 73 9.51 -10.09 8.39
CA ARG A 73 8.50 -10.41 9.42
C ARG A 73 9.16 -10.85 10.72
N GLU A 74 10.12 -11.76 10.66
CA GLU A 74 10.87 -12.23 11.83
C GLU A 74 11.65 -11.09 12.49
N SER A 75 12.32 -10.26 11.68
CA SER A 75 13.05 -9.08 12.15
C SER A 75 12.14 -8.08 12.86
N PHE A 76 10.94 -7.82 12.32
CA PHE A 76 9.95 -6.92 12.91
C PHE A 76 9.36 -7.47 14.20
N SER A 77 8.96 -8.76 14.19
CA SER A 77 8.44 -9.46 15.37
C SER A 77 9.47 -9.47 16.51
N ASN A 78 10.74 -9.75 16.21
CA ASN A 78 11.81 -9.69 17.20
C ASN A 78 11.94 -8.31 17.85
N ASP A 79 11.85 -7.22 17.06
CA ASP A 79 11.94 -5.86 17.59
C ASP A 79 10.72 -5.46 18.44
N ILE A 80 9.52 -5.98 18.16
CA ILE A 80 8.33 -5.79 19.03
C ILE A 80 8.57 -6.42 20.41
N HIS A 81 9.08 -7.66 20.44
CA HIS A 81 9.26 -8.39 21.68
C HIS A 81 10.55 -8.06 22.42
N ASN A 82 11.47 -7.32 21.78
CA ASN A 82 12.73 -6.93 22.40
C ASN A 82 12.51 -5.81 23.43
N PRO A 83 12.93 -5.98 24.70
CA PRO A 83 12.88 -4.92 25.69
C PRO A 83 13.63 -3.65 25.25
N ILE A 84 14.75 -3.81 24.54
CA ILE A 84 15.60 -2.71 24.07
C ILE A 84 15.80 -2.86 22.55
N PRO A 85 15.08 -2.10 21.72
CA PRO A 85 15.18 -2.22 20.27
C PRO A 85 16.58 -1.87 19.77
N SER A 86 17.21 -2.76 19.01
CA SER A 86 18.54 -2.55 18.43
C SER A 86 18.55 -1.53 17.28
N SER A 87 17.41 -1.43 16.60
CA SER A 87 17.12 -0.60 15.44
C SER A 87 15.70 -0.07 15.52
N ARG A 88 15.36 0.94 14.70
CA ARG A 88 13.98 1.40 14.54
C ARG A 88 13.48 1.19 13.12
N PHE A 89 12.17 1.09 12.98
CA PHE A 89 11.53 1.13 11.67
C PHE A 89 11.18 2.55 11.26
N ILE A 90 11.39 2.87 9.99
CA ILE A 90 10.74 3.99 9.32
C ILE A 90 9.74 3.39 8.33
N ILE A 91 8.47 3.69 8.56
CA ILE A 91 7.37 3.36 7.67
C ILE A 91 7.02 4.63 6.92
N THR A 92 7.34 4.70 5.63
CA THR A 92 7.15 5.92 4.85
C THR A 92 6.62 5.61 3.47
N GLY A 93 5.90 6.54 2.88
CA GLY A 93 5.32 6.37 1.56
C GLY A 93 4.14 7.31 1.36
N PRO A 94 3.47 7.22 0.20
CA PRO A 94 2.23 7.92 0.00
C PRO A 94 1.17 7.39 0.97
N ARG A 95 0.37 8.29 1.53
CA ARG A 95 -0.78 7.91 2.37
C ARG A 95 -1.77 6.99 1.68
N GLU A 96 -1.89 7.12 0.36
CA GLU A 96 -2.78 6.34 -0.50
C GLU A 96 -2.13 6.18 -1.87
N VAL A 97 -2.12 4.95 -2.38
CA VAL A 97 -1.54 4.66 -3.69
C VAL A 97 -2.58 4.91 -4.77
N ASN A 98 -2.52 6.10 -5.37
CA ASN A 98 -3.42 6.48 -6.45
C ASN A 98 -2.77 6.36 -7.84
N ASP A 99 -1.44 6.38 -7.93
CA ASP A 99 -0.68 6.22 -9.16
C ASP A 99 0.47 5.21 -8.94
N HIS A 100 0.44 4.15 -9.74
CA HIS A 100 1.45 3.09 -9.72
C HIS A 100 2.85 3.58 -10.09
N HIS A 101 3.00 4.57 -10.99
CA HIS A 101 4.31 5.12 -11.33
C HIS A 101 4.93 5.86 -10.14
N GLN A 102 4.11 6.62 -9.40
CA GLN A 102 4.55 7.30 -8.18
C GLN A 102 4.92 6.30 -7.08
N ALA A 103 4.15 5.21 -6.93
CA ALA A 103 4.47 4.15 -5.96
C ALA A 103 5.80 3.45 -6.28
N ILE A 104 6.03 3.10 -7.55
CA ILE A 104 7.31 2.53 -8.00
C ILE A 104 8.45 3.54 -7.76
N ALA A 105 8.21 4.82 -8.04
CA ALA A 105 9.21 5.85 -7.76
C ALA A 105 9.56 5.94 -6.26
N CYS A 106 8.56 5.91 -5.39
CA CYS A 106 8.76 5.85 -3.95
C CYS A 106 9.61 4.63 -3.53
N SER A 107 9.35 3.44 -4.05
CA SER A 107 10.10 2.24 -3.68
C SER A 107 11.57 2.31 -4.12
N TYR A 108 11.87 2.91 -5.27
CA TYR A 108 13.25 3.15 -5.71
C TYR A 108 13.99 4.18 -4.83
N TRP A 109 13.32 5.25 -4.39
CA TRP A 109 13.90 6.19 -3.44
C TRP A 109 14.28 5.47 -2.14
N LEU A 110 13.39 4.64 -1.60
CA LEU A 110 13.64 3.87 -0.39
C LEU A 110 14.74 2.82 -0.57
N LEU A 111 14.74 2.13 -1.70
CA LEU A 111 15.77 1.15 -2.05
C LEU A 111 17.16 1.78 -2.05
N ASN A 112 17.31 2.92 -2.73
CA ASN A 112 18.58 3.66 -2.76
C ASN A 112 19.03 4.10 -1.37
N LYS A 113 18.10 4.42 -0.48
CA LYS A 113 18.40 4.81 0.91
C LYS A 113 18.78 3.62 1.79
N SER A 114 18.29 2.43 1.47
CA SER A 114 18.66 1.17 2.15
C SER A 114 20.02 0.60 1.70
N ASN A 115 20.72 1.26 0.76
CA ASN A 115 22.02 0.85 0.20
C ASN A 115 22.07 -0.58 -0.38
N ILE A 116 20.93 -1.09 -0.83
CA ILE A 116 20.89 -2.31 -1.64
C ILE A 116 21.28 -1.89 -3.06
N SER A 117 22.50 -2.23 -3.47
CA SER A 117 23.01 -1.93 -4.81
C SER A 117 22.20 -2.68 -5.87
N THR A 118 21.42 -1.97 -6.67
CA THR A 118 20.84 -2.50 -7.91
C THR A 118 21.42 -1.77 -9.10
N SER A 119 21.95 -2.55 -10.06
CA SER A 119 22.19 -2.09 -11.42
C SER A 119 20.84 -1.80 -12.08
N ASP A 120 20.69 -0.59 -12.59
CA ASP A 120 19.56 -0.09 -13.41
C ASP A 120 18.35 0.47 -12.64
N SER A 121 18.41 1.78 -12.36
CA SER A 121 17.23 2.56 -12.02
C SER A 121 16.35 2.72 -13.27
N ILE A 122 15.15 2.14 -13.25
CA ILE A 122 14.16 2.26 -14.35
C ILE A 122 13.63 3.70 -14.46
N ILE A 123 13.82 4.53 -13.42
CA ILE A 123 13.31 5.90 -13.37
C ILE A 123 14.20 6.85 -14.15
N ASN A 124 13.60 7.58 -15.10
CA ASN A 124 14.26 8.70 -15.76
C ASN A 124 14.34 9.92 -14.83
N THR A 125 15.39 9.98 -14.02
CA THR A 125 15.63 11.07 -13.07
C THR A 125 16.06 12.37 -13.74
N LYS A 126 16.50 12.37 -15.02
CA LYS A 126 17.07 13.55 -15.71
C LYS A 126 16.15 14.77 -15.77
N LYS A 127 14.84 14.56 -15.61
CA LYS A 127 13.81 15.63 -15.65
C LYS A 127 13.44 16.19 -14.29
N LEU A 128 13.91 15.57 -13.22
CA LEU A 128 13.69 16.04 -11.87
C LEU A 128 14.60 17.23 -11.57
N PRO A 129 14.21 18.14 -10.65
CA PRO A 129 15.15 19.11 -10.12
C PRO A 129 16.36 18.43 -9.47
N ASP A 130 17.55 19.04 -9.55
CA ASP A 130 18.81 18.45 -9.05
C ASP A 130 18.73 17.96 -7.60
N LYS A 131 18.02 18.68 -6.73
CA LYS A 131 17.80 18.28 -5.33
C LYS A 131 17.06 16.96 -5.21
N VAL A 132 16.09 16.71 -6.08
CA VAL A 132 15.28 15.49 -6.08
C VAL A 132 16.03 14.35 -6.77
N GLN A 133 16.78 14.63 -7.84
CA GLN A 133 17.66 13.65 -8.48
C GLN A 133 18.65 13.01 -7.50
N LYS A 134 19.22 13.82 -6.59
CA LYS A 134 20.14 13.36 -5.55
C LYS A 134 19.52 12.33 -4.60
N LEU A 135 18.21 12.36 -4.40
CA LEU A 135 17.51 11.38 -3.54
C LEU A 135 17.54 9.97 -4.15
N TYR A 136 17.65 9.87 -5.48
CA TYR A 136 17.78 8.61 -6.22
C TYR A 136 19.23 8.21 -6.52
N SER A 137 20.20 8.98 -6.01
CA SER A 137 21.61 8.74 -6.27
C SER A 137 22.21 7.85 -5.18
N SER A 138 23.02 6.86 -5.55
CA SER A 138 23.67 5.91 -4.63
C SER A 138 24.76 6.49 -3.72
N ASN A 139 24.86 7.82 -3.62
CA ASN A 139 25.93 8.50 -2.88
C ASN A 139 25.55 8.81 -1.42
N ASN A 140 24.36 8.40 -0.97
CA ASN A 140 23.92 8.62 0.40
C ASN A 140 24.56 7.58 1.35
N PRO A 141 24.98 7.99 2.55
CA PRO A 141 25.51 7.06 3.54
C PRO A 141 24.43 6.02 3.93
N PRO A 142 24.81 4.75 4.17
CA PRO A 142 23.86 3.72 4.57
C PRO A 142 23.23 4.06 5.93
N LEU A 143 21.93 3.83 6.05
CA LEU A 143 21.25 3.79 7.33
C LEU A 143 21.74 2.56 8.11
N LYS A 144 22.28 2.77 9.31
CA LYS A 144 22.81 1.69 10.16
C LYS A 144 21.81 1.28 11.23
N ASN A 145 21.03 2.24 11.72
CA ASN A 145 20.16 2.09 12.87
C ASN A 145 18.68 2.06 12.50
N LEU A 146 18.35 2.41 11.25
CA LEU A 146 17.00 2.42 10.70
C LEU A 146 16.77 1.29 9.69
N LYS A 147 15.63 0.62 9.82
CA LYS A 147 15.07 -0.33 8.84
C LYS A 147 13.92 0.37 8.11
N LEU A 148 13.94 0.38 6.78
CA LEU A 148 12.93 1.05 5.97
C LEU A 148 11.82 0.07 5.55
N ALA A 149 10.58 0.54 5.53
CA ALA A 149 9.44 -0.12 4.93
C ALA A 149 8.53 0.89 4.24
N MET A 150 7.90 0.48 3.14
CA MET A 150 6.97 1.32 2.41
C MET A 150 5.57 1.23 3.04
N ASN A 151 5.03 2.37 3.44
CA ASN A 151 3.62 2.47 3.83
C ASN A 151 2.75 2.37 2.58
N LEU A 152 1.75 1.50 2.59
CA LEU A 152 0.94 1.26 1.42
C LEU A 152 -0.52 1.06 1.79
N ASN A 153 -1.31 2.07 1.45
CA ASN A 153 -2.76 2.00 1.50
C ASN A 153 -3.34 1.86 0.09
N ILE A 154 -4.10 0.78 -0.13
CA ILE A 154 -4.75 0.43 -1.40
C ILE A 154 -6.28 0.56 -1.31
N SER A 155 -6.81 1.08 -0.18
CA SER A 155 -8.25 1.32 -0.05
C SER A 155 -8.74 2.43 -0.99
N GLY A 156 -7.81 3.17 -1.58
CA GLY A 156 -8.07 4.25 -2.50
C GLY A 156 -8.48 3.86 -3.91
N GLU A 157 -9.12 4.81 -4.58
CA GLU A 157 -9.27 4.77 -6.02
C GLU A 157 -7.90 4.88 -6.67
N ILE A 158 -7.25 3.75 -7.01
CA ILE A 158 -6.09 3.78 -7.92
C ILE A 158 -6.57 4.39 -9.24
N LYS A 159 -6.29 5.68 -9.43
CA LYS A 159 -6.77 6.46 -10.57
C LYS A 159 -5.98 6.05 -11.78
N THR A 160 -6.68 5.38 -12.68
CA THR A 160 -6.34 5.42 -14.09
C THR A 160 -7.20 6.48 -14.75
N SER A 161 -6.79 7.02 -15.90
CA SER A 161 -7.32 8.25 -16.51
C SER A 161 -8.84 8.34 -16.70
N ASN A 162 -9.64 7.29 -16.44
CA ASN A 162 -11.11 7.39 -16.28
C ASN A 162 -11.79 6.36 -15.34
N SER A 163 -11.09 5.54 -14.54
CA SER A 163 -11.76 4.58 -13.61
C SER A 163 -10.83 4.00 -12.54
N SER A 164 -11.36 3.68 -11.36
CA SER A 164 -10.65 2.95 -10.31
C SER A 164 -10.70 1.43 -10.53
N TYR A 165 -9.55 0.79 -10.33
CA TYR A 165 -9.39 -0.67 -10.38
C TYR A 165 -10.31 -1.40 -9.39
N MET A 166 -10.63 -0.78 -8.25
CA MET A 166 -11.46 -1.37 -7.22
C MET A 166 -12.94 -0.96 -7.29
N THR A 167 -13.33 -0.02 -8.16
CA THR A 167 -14.74 0.44 -8.24
C THR A 167 -15.52 -0.12 -9.42
N GLN A 168 -14.89 -0.39 -10.57
CA GLN A 168 -15.63 -0.86 -11.77
C GLN A 168 -15.10 -2.15 -12.39
N THR A 169 -13.88 -2.59 -12.05
CA THR A 169 -13.31 -3.82 -12.63
C THR A 169 -12.51 -4.61 -11.59
N VAL A 170 -13.13 -4.98 -10.47
CA VAL A 170 -12.49 -5.67 -9.33
C VAL A 170 -11.61 -6.85 -9.77
N PHE A 171 -12.05 -7.64 -10.76
CA PHE A 171 -11.24 -8.69 -11.37
C PHE A 171 -9.88 -8.18 -11.86
N HIS A 172 -9.87 -7.16 -12.73
CA HIS A 172 -8.62 -6.59 -13.26
C HIS A 172 -7.82 -5.89 -12.17
N GLY A 173 -8.51 -5.24 -11.24
CA GLY A 173 -7.89 -4.53 -10.12
C GLY A 173 -7.11 -5.43 -9.18
N VAL A 174 -7.64 -6.61 -8.84
CA VAL A 174 -6.92 -7.58 -8.01
C VAL A 174 -5.61 -8.02 -8.65
N PHE A 175 -5.61 -8.30 -9.96
CA PHE A 175 -4.38 -8.66 -10.68
C PHE A 175 -3.39 -7.50 -10.76
N ALA A 176 -3.84 -6.31 -11.16
CA ALA A 176 -2.99 -5.14 -11.30
C ALA A 176 -2.36 -4.75 -9.95
N CYS A 177 -3.16 -4.75 -8.89
CA CYS A 177 -2.71 -4.52 -7.53
C CYS A 177 -1.66 -5.55 -7.09
N ARG A 178 -1.91 -6.84 -7.33
CA ARG A 178 -0.94 -7.89 -6.95
C ARG A 178 0.39 -7.74 -7.69
N VAL A 179 0.37 -7.44 -8.99
CA VAL A 179 1.60 -7.22 -9.77
C VAL A 179 2.36 -6.00 -9.25
N LEU A 180 1.65 -4.90 -8.94
CA LEU A 180 2.26 -3.73 -8.32
C LEU A 180 2.90 -4.09 -6.98
N LEU A 181 2.17 -4.75 -6.08
CA LEU A 181 2.67 -5.19 -4.79
C LEU A 181 3.90 -6.10 -4.90
N MET A 182 3.91 -7.04 -5.85
CA MET A 182 5.08 -7.89 -6.10
C MET A 182 6.30 -7.06 -6.53
N THR A 183 6.07 -6.05 -7.38
CA THR A 183 7.13 -5.13 -7.84
C THR A 183 7.70 -4.34 -6.69
N LEU A 184 6.83 -3.74 -5.86
CA LEU A 184 7.25 -2.94 -4.71
C LEU A 184 7.95 -3.82 -3.66
N ALA A 185 7.39 -4.99 -3.34
CA ALA A 185 7.91 -5.91 -2.32
C ALA A 185 9.28 -6.50 -2.70
N SER A 186 9.57 -6.59 -4.01
CA SER A 186 10.89 -7.00 -4.51
C SER A 186 11.99 -5.97 -4.24
N GLN A 187 11.62 -4.72 -3.95
CA GLN A 187 12.55 -3.62 -3.68
C GLN A 187 12.59 -3.31 -2.19
N ILE A 188 11.44 -3.18 -1.55
CA ILE A 188 11.33 -2.75 -0.16
C ILE A 188 10.17 -3.48 0.54
N PRO A 189 10.31 -3.85 1.84
CA PRO A 189 9.20 -4.41 2.60
C PRO A 189 7.98 -3.49 2.59
N ILE A 190 6.79 -4.06 2.48
CA ILE A 190 5.52 -3.31 2.42
C ILE A 190 4.76 -3.47 3.72
N ILE A 191 4.23 -2.35 4.23
CA ILE A 191 3.22 -2.31 5.28
C ILE A 191 1.85 -2.15 4.61
N GLY A 192 1.01 -3.17 4.67
CA GLY A 192 -0.31 -3.17 4.03
C GLY A 192 -1.45 -2.89 5.00
N GLU A 193 -2.46 -2.13 4.58
CA GLU A 193 -3.67 -1.95 5.38
C GLU A 193 -4.61 -3.17 5.30
N ILE A 194 -5.15 -3.61 6.44
CA ILE A 194 -6.22 -4.59 6.54
C ILE A 194 -7.55 -3.84 6.47
N GLY A 195 -8.05 -3.62 5.26
CA GLY A 195 -9.32 -2.94 5.01
C GLY A 195 -10.49 -3.86 4.64
N ASP A 196 -10.22 -5.05 4.11
CA ASP A 196 -11.25 -6.00 3.65
C ASP A 196 -10.84 -7.46 3.90
N PRO A 197 -11.74 -8.30 4.47
CA PRO A 197 -11.47 -9.72 4.77
C PRO A 197 -11.11 -10.57 3.55
N ILE A 198 -11.73 -10.29 2.40
CA ILE A 198 -11.59 -11.09 1.17
C ILE A 198 -10.33 -10.66 0.42
N GLY A 199 -10.12 -9.35 0.27
CA GLY A 199 -8.95 -8.77 -0.38
C GLY A 199 -7.64 -9.22 0.28
N LEU A 200 -7.63 -9.36 1.61
CA LEU A 200 -6.48 -9.83 2.36
C LEU A 200 -5.98 -11.20 1.87
N GLU A 201 -6.87 -12.11 1.46
CA GLU A 201 -6.46 -13.43 0.94
C GLU A 201 -5.67 -13.34 -0.37
N TYR A 202 -5.79 -12.25 -1.14
CA TYR A 202 -5.05 -12.05 -2.38
C TYR A 202 -3.68 -11.42 -2.20
N PHE A 203 -3.46 -10.69 -1.09
CA PHE A 203 -2.30 -9.80 -0.94
C PHE A 203 -1.44 -10.07 0.29
N LYS A 204 -1.97 -10.75 1.32
CA LYS A 204 -1.27 -10.96 2.60
C LYS A 204 0.06 -11.70 2.50
N ASP A 205 0.33 -12.42 1.42
CA ASP A 205 1.62 -13.06 1.18
C ASP A 205 2.72 -12.07 0.74
N LEU A 206 2.36 -10.84 0.40
CA LEU A 206 3.27 -9.77 -0.03
C LEU A 206 3.56 -8.73 1.06
N PHE A 207 2.79 -8.73 2.15
CA PHE A 207 2.97 -7.78 3.26
C PHE A 207 4.04 -8.26 4.23
N GLY A 208 4.95 -7.37 4.62
CA GLY A 208 5.91 -7.61 5.70
C GLY A 208 5.30 -7.39 7.08
N CYS A 209 4.34 -6.48 7.17
CA CYS A 209 3.57 -6.15 8.37
C CYS A 209 2.23 -5.56 7.91
N GLY A 210 1.22 -5.61 8.77
CA GLY A 210 -0.09 -5.02 8.51
C GLY A 210 -0.35 -3.76 9.33
N MET A 211 -1.40 -3.03 8.96
CA MET A 211 -1.97 -1.93 9.73
C MET A 211 -3.51 -2.03 9.74
N VAL A 212 -4.15 -1.76 10.88
CA VAL A 212 -5.59 -1.51 10.98
C VAL A 212 -5.81 -0.03 11.23
N GLY A 213 -6.51 0.63 10.31
CA GLY A 213 -6.80 2.05 10.38
C GLY A 213 -7.82 2.41 11.48
N PRO A 214 -7.93 3.71 11.81
CA PRO A 214 -8.79 4.20 12.89
C PRO A 214 -10.29 4.00 12.62
N GLY A 215 -10.68 3.80 11.36
CA GLY A 215 -12.08 3.60 10.94
C GLY A 215 -12.58 2.17 11.15
N THR A 216 -11.66 1.21 11.25
CA THR A 216 -11.97 -0.23 11.36
C THR A 216 -11.44 -0.85 12.66
N ILE A 217 -10.73 -0.08 13.49
CA ILE A 217 -10.13 -0.53 14.77
C ILE A 217 -11.14 -1.08 15.79
N GLU A 218 -12.38 -0.61 15.75
CA GLU A 218 -13.48 -1.11 16.60
C GLU A 218 -14.24 -2.27 15.98
N SER A 219 -13.99 -2.56 14.70
CA SER A 219 -14.67 -3.64 14.01
C SER A 219 -14.17 -4.97 14.54
N GLN A 220 -15.07 -5.74 15.14
CA GLN A 220 -14.79 -7.08 15.62
C GLN A 220 -14.23 -7.98 14.50
N VAL A 221 -14.79 -7.88 13.29
CA VAL A 221 -14.30 -8.61 12.11
C VAL A 221 -12.83 -8.30 11.82
N HIS A 222 -12.39 -7.04 11.98
CA HIS A 222 -10.99 -6.67 11.74
C HIS A 222 -10.06 -7.16 12.85
N ARG A 223 -10.53 -7.20 14.11
CA ARG A 223 -9.78 -7.77 15.24
C ARG A 223 -9.60 -9.28 15.08
N GLU A 224 -10.66 -9.97 14.64
CA GLU A 224 -10.65 -11.39 14.29
C GLU A 224 -9.69 -11.67 13.13
N LEU A 225 -9.73 -10.89 12.05
CA LEU A 225 -8.77 -11.01 10.95
C LEU A 225 -7.33 -10.79 11.41
N ALA A 226 -7.08 -9.73 12.18
CA ALA A 226 -5.77 -9.39 12.72
C ALA A 226 -5.19 -10.50 13.62
N SER A 227 -6.05 -11.25 14.33
CA SER A 227 -5.63 -12.39 15.13
C SER A 227 -5.09 -13.57 14.30
N GLY A 228 -5.42 -13.64 13.00
CA GLY A 228 -5.09 -14.74 12.10
C GLY A 228 -4.05 -14.43 11.02
N VAL A 229 -3.49 -13.22 10.98
CA VAL A 229 -2.45 -12.88 9.98
C VAL A 229 -1.07 -13.42 10.36
N PRO A 230 -0.24 -13.83 9.38
CA PRO A 230 1.07 -14.43 9.63
C PRO A 230 2.20 -13.39 9.78
N PHE A 231 1.89 -12.20 10.26
CA PHE A 231 2.81 -11.07 10.39
C PHE A 231 2.36 -10.12 11.49
N SER A 232 3.26 -9.24 11.92
CA SER A 232 2.97 -8.20 12.91
C SER A 232 1.88 -7.22 12.44
N ILE A 233 1.08 -6.71 13.36
CA ILE A 233 -0.06 -5.85 13.04
C ILE A 233 -0.07 -4.57 13.90
N GLY A 234 -0.08 -3.42 13.24
CA GLY A 234 -0.24 -2.12 13.92
C GLY A 234 -1.69 -1.73 14.05
N PHE A 235 -2.11 -1.24 15.20
CA PHE A 235 -3.44 -0.65 15.41
C PHE A 235 -3.32 0.86 15.54
N SER A 236 -3.89 1.59 14.57
CA SER A 236 -3.68 3.03 14.43
C SER A 236 -4.78 3.89 15.01
N ALA A 237 -4.41 4.69 16.02
CA ALA A 237 -5.22 5.80 16.52
C ALA A 237 -5.13 7.04 15.61
N SER A 238 -4.22 7.05 14.63
CA SER A 238 -4.00 8.18 13.72
C SER A 238 -5.11 8.27 12.69
N SER A 239 -5.60 9.48 12.41
CA SER A 239 -6.58 9.73 11.35
C SER A 239 -6.09 10.78 10.38
N PHE A 240 -6.58 10.70 9.15
CA PHE A 240 -6.15 11.53 8.03
C PHE A 240 -6.21 13.04 8.26
N ARG A 241 -7.08 13.56 9.15
CA ARG A 241 -7.58 14.94 9.04
C ARG A 241 -7.77 15.75 10.33
N SER A 242 -7.25 15.34 11.47
CA SER A 242 -7.58 16.07 12.70
C SER A 242 -6.47 16.06 13.73
N VAL A 243 -6.07 17.27 14.14
CA VAL A 243 -5.69 17.53 15.53
C VAL A 243 -6.93 17.19 16.36
N PHE A 244 -6.78 16.26 17.29
CA PHE A 244 -7.86 15.87 18.18
C PHE A 244 -7.73 16.62 19.50
N SER A 245 -8.84 16.80 20.22
CA SER A 245 -8.68 17.08 21.65
C SER A 245 -8.02 15.86 22.32
N SER A 246 -7.31 16.10 23.42
CA SER A 246 -6.66 15.03 24.20
C SER A 246 -7.65 13.93 24.57
N ASP A 247 -8.91 14.26 24.88
CA ASP A 247 -9.95 13.29 25.21
C ASP A 247 -10.31 12.36 24.04
N ILE A 248 -10.45 12.92 22.83
CA ILE A 248 -10.75 12.12 21.63
C ILE A 248 -9.55 11.23 21.28
N LEU A 249 -8.33 11.75 21.43
CA LEU A 249 -7.12 10.98 21.16
C LEU A 249 -6.96 9.84 22.17
N ASN A 250 -7.15 10.09 23.46
CA ASN A 250 -7.15 9.08 24.52
C ASN A 250 -8.15 7.96 24.22
N HIS A 251 -9.37 8.32 23.83
CA HIS A 251 -10.39 7.35 23.44
C HIS A 251 -9.97 6.51 22.22
N LYS A 252 -9.31 7.11 21.22
CA LYS A 252 -8.79 6.38 20.06
C LYS A 252 -7.63 5.44 20.43
N VAL A 253 -6.74 5.87 21.31
CA VAL A 253 -5.66 5.03 21.85
C VAL A 253 -6.25 3.86 22.64
N GLN A 254 -7.26 4.09 23.47
CA GLN A 254 -7.93 3.00 24.20
C GLN A 254 -8.53 1.97 23.24
N LYS A 255 -9.23 2.39 22.18
CA LYS A 255 -9.76 1.46 21.16
C LYS A 255 -8.68 0.64 20.48
N ALA A 256 -7.50 1.23 20.26
CA ALA A 256 -6.35 0.52 19.70
C ALA A 256 -5.80 -0.52 20.67
N ILE A 257 -5.69 -0.17 21.97
CA ILE A 257 -5.31 -1.11 23.02
C ILE A 257 -6.32 -2.26 23.11
N ASP A 258 -7.62 -1.97 23.11
CA ASP A 258 -8.67 -3.00 23.12
C ASP A 258 -8.57 -3.92 21.90
N ALA A 259 -8.20 -3.38 20.73
CA ALA A 259 -8.01 -4.16 19.52
C ALA A 259 -6.77 -5.06 19.59
N ILE A 260 -5.66 -4.55 20.16
CA ILE A 260 -4.44 -5.33 20.44
C ILE A 260 -4.74 -6.50 21.37
N LEU A 261 -5.49 -6.25 22.45
CA LEU A 261 -5.89 -7.27 23.41
C LEU A 261 -6.78 -8.32 22.74
N ALA A 262 -7.80 -7.87 22.00
CA ALA A 262 -8.69 -8.77 21.29
C ALA A 262 -7.94 -9.63 20.27
N SER A 263 -7.06 -9.05 19.45
CA SER A 263 -6.34 -9.80 18.42
C SER A 263 -5.29 -10.75 18.98
N ALA A 264 -4.83 -10.56 20.22
CA ALA A 264 -3.86 -11.45 20.87
C ALA A 264 -4.44 -12.82 21.23
N ASP A 265 -5.78 -12.94 21.32
CA ASP A 265 -6.48 -14.16 21.68
C ASP A 265 -6.97 -14.96 20.46
N PRO A 266 -7.24 -16.28 20.59
CA PRO A 266 -7.86 -17.10 19.55
C PRO A 266 -9.28 -16.67 19.20
N HIS A 267 -9.63 -16.69 17.91
CA HIS A 267 -10.97 -16.41 17.40
C HIS A 267 -11.49 -17.50 16.45
N TYR A 268 -12.81 -17.50 16.25
CA TYR A 268 -13.50 -18.23 15.19
C TYR A 268 -14.38 -17.27 14.42
N PHE A 269 -14.17 -17.14 13.11
CA PHE A 269 -14.88 -16.15 12.29
C PHE A 269 -15.12 -16.65 10.87
N LEU A 270 -16.09 -16.03 10.18
CA LEU A 270 -16.40 -16.35 8.79
C LEU A 270 -15.39 -15.67 7.86
N SER A 271 -14.85 -16.45 6.92
CA SER A 271 -13.89 -15.97 5.93
C SER A 271 -14.01 -16.76 4.63
N VAL A 272 -13.11 -16.52 3.68
CA VAL A 272 -13.01 -17.27 2.44
C VAL A 272 -11.73 -18.12 2.44
N THR A 273 -11.87 -19.36 1.98
CA THR A 273 -10.74 -20.25 1.75
C THR A 273 -9.93 -19.79 0.53
N LYS A 274 -8.72 -20.33 0.37
CA LYS A 274 -7.92 -20.12 -0.85
C LYS A 274 -8.65 -20.55 -2.13
N LEU A 275 -9.60 -21.49 -2.01
CA LEU A 275 -10.44 -21.97 -3.11
C LEU A 275 -11.70 -21.10 -3.35
N GLY A 276 -11.83 -19.96 -2.67
CA GLY A 276 -12.95 -19.03 -2.84
C GLY A 276 -14.26 -19.44 -2.16
N ASN A 277 -14.28 -20.53 -1.41
CA ASN A 277 -15.46 -20.96 -0.65
C ASN A 277 -15.51 -20.27 0.72
N VAL A 278 -16.71 -19.93 1.18
CA VAL A 278 -16.92 -19.48 2.57
C VAL A 278 -16.59 -20.61 3.55
N ALA A 279 -15.89 -20.28 4.63
CA ALA A 279 -15.53 -21.21 5.69
C ALA A 279 -15.43 -20.52 7.05
N ILE A 280 -15.41 -21.33 8.11
CA ILE A 280 -15.04 -20.88 9.45
C ILE A 280 -13.52 -20.96 9.57
N THR A 281 -12.88 -19.82 9.84
CA THR A 281 -11.46 -19.72 10.14
C THR A 281 -11.26 -19.72 11.65
N SER A 282 -10.30 -20.50 12.12
CA SER A 282 -9.82 -20.45 13.51
C SER A 282 -8.44 -19.80 13.52
N SER A 283 -8.25 -18.82 14.39
CA SER A 283 -6.94 -18.19 14.64
C SER A 283 -6.39 -18.61 16.00
N SER A 284 -5.08 -18.52 16.16
CA SER A 284 -4.39 -18.76 17.44
C SER A 284 -4.18 -17.49 18.27
N GLY A 285 -4.61 -16.33 17.77
CA GLY A 285 -4.20 -15.03 18.29
C GLY A 285 -2.88 -14.54 17.69
N ASN A 286 -2.71 -13.22 17.69
CA ASN A 286 -1.56 -12.49 17.19
C ASN A 286 -0.95 -11.58 18.27
N LYS A 287 0.11 -12.08 18.90
CA LYS A 287 0.87 -11.35 19.93
C LYS A 287 1.84 -10.33 19.37
N ASP A 288 2.03 -10.31 18.04
CA ASP A 288 2.95 -9.41 17.35
C ASP A 288 2.23 -8.10 16.99
N SER A 289 1.45 -7.58 17.93
CA SER A 289 0.63 -6.38 17.76
C SER A 289 1.31 -5.18 18.40
N PHE A 290 1.23 -4.01 17.77
CA PHE A 290 1.81 -2.77 18.28
C PHE A 290 0.85 -1.59 18.13
N LEU A 291 1.06 -0.56 18.96
CA LEU A 291 0.24 0.63 18.99
C LEU A 291 0.82 1.69 18.05
N VAL A 292 -0.03 2.32 17.23
CA VAL A 292 0.35 3.51 16.46
C VAL A 292 -0.38 4.72 17.01
N ILE A 293 0.37 5.72 17.48
CA ILE A 293 -0.18 6.99 17.96
C ILE A 293 0.29 8.15 17.08
N PRO A 294 -0.60 9.08 16.69
CA PRO A 294 -0.21 10.28 15.97
C PRO A 294 0.47 11.27 16.89
N ILE A 295 1.44 12.02 16.35
CA ILE A 295 2.00 13.20 17.00
C ILE A 295 1.18 14.43 16.62
N GLN A 296 0.77 15.23 17.61
CA GLN A 296 0.03 16.47 17.39
C GLN A 296 0.87 17.71 17.72
N TYR A 297 1.36 18.38 16.68
CA TYR A 297 2.20 19.56 16.83
C TYR A 297 1.39 20.82 17.15
N ASN A 298 1.07 20.98 18.44
CA ASN A 298 0.57 22.24 19.00
C ASN A 298 1.54 22.82 20.06
N SER A 299 2.18 21.96 20.84
CA SER A 299 3.17 22.31 21.85
C SER A 299 4.05 21.11 22.17
N ILE A 300 5.38 21.26 22.07
CA ILE A 300 6.34 20.20 22.35
C ILE A 300 6.15 19.63 23.77
N VAL A 301 5.94 20.50 24.77
CA VAL A 301 5.81 20.07 26.16
C VAL A 301 4.54 19.27 26.39
N LEU A 302 3.41 19.73 25.84
CA LEU A 302 2.14 19.02 25.96
C LEU A 302 2.21 17.65 25.28
N GLU A 303 2.81 17.61 24.09
CA GLU A 303 2.94 16.39 23.30
C GLU A 303 3.90 15.38 23.94
N PHE A 304 5.03 15.84 24.48
CA PHE A 304 5.95 14.99 25.23
C PHE A 304 5.27 14.38 26.46
N ASN A 305 4.58 15.20 27.26
CA ASN A 305 3.85 14.72 28.44
C ASN A 305 2.71 13.77 28.07
N TYR A 306 2.07 13.97 26.93
CA TYR A 306 1.07 13.06 26.41
C TYR A 306 1.66 11.68 26.11
N VAL A 307 2.79 11.62 25.37
CA VAL A 307 3.47 10.34 25.08
C VAL A 307 3.94 9.65 26.36
N VAL A 308 4.43 10.41 27.36
CA VAL A 308 4.75 9.89 28.69
C VAL A 308 3.52 9.25 29.34
N GLY A 309 2.40 9.98 29.41
CA GLY A 309 1.17 9.47 30.01
C GLY A 309 0.64 8.20 29.33
N VAL A 310 0.76 8.09 28.01
CA VAL A 310 0.41 6.86 27.28
C VAL A 310 1.31 5.71 27.70
N VAL A 311 2.63 5.90 27.73
CA VAL A 311 3.59 4.83 28.12
C VAL A 311 3.39 4.41 29.58
N ASP A 312 3.17 5.36 30.48
CA ASP A 312 2.89 5.07 31.89
C ASP A 312 1.59 4.25 32.04
N GLY A 313 0.53 4.62 31.32
CA GLY A 313 -0.71 3.84 31.29
C GLY A 313 -0.55 2.43 30.72
N LEU A 314 0.31 2.25 29.71
CA LEU A 314 0.64 0.92 29.19
C LEU A 314 1.44 0.09 30.20
N LEU A 315 2.35 0.70 30.95
CA LEU A 315 3.14 0.03 31.99
C LEU A 315 2.29 -0.46 33.17
N GLU A 316 1.18 0.21 33.47
CA GLU A 316 0.19 -0.21 34.47
C GLU A 316 -0.73 -1.33 33.97
N GLY A 317 -0.82 -1.51 32.64
CA GLY A 317 -1.68 -2.50 31.99
C GLY A 317 -1.14 -3.93 32.00
N VAL A 318 -2.01 -4.88 31.61
CA VAL A 318 -1.65 -6.31 31.48
C VAL A 318 -0.73 -6.56 30.29
N HIS A 319 -0.84 -5.74 29.24
CA HIS A 319 -0.02 -5.82 28.05
C HIS A 319 0.70 -4.49 27.82
N THR A 320 1.98 -4.58 27.45
CA THR A 320 2.86 -3.44 27.19
C THR A 320 3.23 -3.38 25.70
N PRO A 321 2.27 -3.10 24.79
CA PRO A 321 2.58 -3.04 23.36
C PRO A 321 3.62 -1.96 23.09
N LYS A 322 4.53 -2.25 22.15
CA LYS A 322 5.45 -1.24 21.63
C LYS A 322 4.71 -0.19 20.82
N ILE A 323 5.34 0.97 20.67
CA ILE A 323 4.76 2.14 20.03
C ILE A 323 5.49 2.45 18.72
N VAL A 324 4.73 2.74 17.68
CA VAL A 324 5.20 3.46 16.49
C VAL A 324 4.56 4.84 16.50
N LEU A 325 5.39 5.88 16.39
CA LEU A 325 4.89 7.26 16.37
C LEU A 325 4.58 7.68 14.93
N ASP A 326 3.33 8.03 14.65
CA ASP A 326 2.94 8.63 13.38
C ASP A 326 3.22 10.13 13.40
N VAL A 327 4.37 10.50 12.84
CA VAL A 327 4.84 11.89 12.69
C VAL A 327 4.00 12.63 11.65
N GLY A 328 3.39 11.90 10.70
CA GLY A 328 2.66 12.46 9.60
C GLY A 328 3.57 13.26 8.66
N LYS A 329 3.06 14.39 8.19
CA LYS A 329 3.67 15.19 7.13
C LYS A 329 4.53 16.31 7.70
N VAL A 330 5.74 16.45 7.19
CA VAL A 330 6.72 17.44 7.66
C VAL A 330 7.08 18.43 6.56
N SER A 331 7.34 19.67 6.95
CA SER A 331 7.64 20.82 6.11
C SER A 331 8.74 21.67 6.77
N SER A 332 9.21 22.72 6.10
CA SER A 332 10.13 23.68 6.70
C SER A 332 9.60 24.34 7.97
N VAL A 333 8.28 24.45 8.12
CA VAL A 333 7.66 25.17 9.23
C VAL A 333 7.76 24.38 10.53
N ASN A 334 7.51 23.07 10.48
CA ASN A 334 7.42 22.22 11.66
C ASN A 334 8.63 21.28 11.87
N LEU A 335 9.53 21.14 10.89
CA LEU A 335 10.68 20.21 10.99
C LEU A 335 11.48 20.38 12.28
N ARG A 336 11.78 21.62 12.66
CA ARG A 336 12.57 21.89 13.87
C ARG A 336 11.86 21.41 15.14
N GLU A 337 10.57 21.72 15.27
CA GLU A 337 9.77 21.33 16.44
C GLU A 337 9.59 19.81 16.51
N VAL A 338 9.41 19.16 15.36
CA VAL A 338 9.37 17.69 15.23
C VAL A 338 10.67 17.10 15.77
N LEU A 339 11.83 17.59 15.31
CA LEU A 339 13.13 17.08 15.74
C LEU A 339 13.38 17.31 17.23
N GLU A 340 13.05 18.49 17.75
CA GLU A 340 13.19 18.80 19.17
C GLU A 340 12.31 17.88 20.04
N LEU A 341 11.07 17.58 19.61
CA LEU A 341 10.21 16.62 20.29
C LEU A 341 10.76 15.19 20.24
N LEU A 342 11.14 14.72 19.04
CA LEU A 342 11.69 13.37 18.86
C LEU A 342 12.97 13.18 19.68
N GLU A 343 13.81 14.20 19.77
CA GLU A 343 15.00 14.18 20.61
C GLU A 343 14.65 14.06 22.10
N GLN A 344 13.68 14.84 22.61
CA GLN A 344 13.23 14.72 24.00
C GLN A 344 12.69 13.32 24.31
N ILE A 345 11.85 12.81 23.42
CA ILE A 345 11.27 11.46 23.52
C ILE A 345 12.38 10.40 23.55
N LEU A 346 13.34 10.48 22.63
CA LEU A 346 14.42 9.50 22.52
C LEU A 346 15.48 9.63 23.62
N ARG A 347 15.65 10.80 24.24
CA ARG A 347 16.51 10.96 25.42
C ARG A 347 15.93 10.30 26.68
N ALA A 348 14.60 10.24 26.79
CA ALA A 348 13.93 9.53 27.88
C ALA A 348 14.04 8.00 27.68
N LEU A 349 14.84 7.33 28.51
CA LEU A 349 15.16 5.90 28.35
C LEU A 349 13.90 5.00 28.28
N THR A 350 12.91 5.26 29.13
CA THR A 350 11.65 4.50 29.14
C THR A 350 10.93 4.62 27.80
N LEU A 351 10.70 5.85 27.33
CA LEU A 351 10.04 6.09 26.04
C LEU A 351 10.84 5.51 24.87
N ARG A 352 12.16 5.72 24.89
CA ARG A 352 13.10 5.18 23.89
C ARG A 352 12.95 3.67 23.74
N ASN A 353 12.79 2.94 24.84
CA ASN A 353 12.67 1.48 24.81
C ASN A 353 11.28 1.01 24.32
N PHE A 354 10.24 1.83 24.49
CA PHE A 354 8.89 1.55 24.00
C PHE A 354 8.71 1.86 22.51
N ILE A 355 9.41 2.86 22.00
CA ILE A 355 9.27 3.28 20.61
C ILE A 355 10.12 2.38 19.73
N ILE A 356 9.49 1.71 18.76
CA ILE A 356 10.14 0.80 17.80
C ILE A 356 10.19 1.39 16.39
N GLY A 357 9.50 2.49 16.12
CA GLY A 357 9.55 3.12 14.79
C GLY A 357 8.74 4.40 14.66
N PHE A 358 8.80 4.95 13.46
CA PHE A 358 8.12 6.18 13.06
C PHE A 358 7.39 5.98 11.74
N ILE A 359 6.19 6.55 11.61
CA ILE A 359 5.49 6.70 10.33
C ILE A 359 5.69 8.13 9.84
N ILE A 360 6.13 8.28 8.59
CA ILE A 360 6.38 9.57 7.94
C ILE A 360 5.59 9.60 6.62
N ASP A 361 4.84 10.67 6.39
CA ASP A 361 4.15 10.89 5.13
C ASP A 361 5.08 11.64 4.15
N SER A 362 5.56 10.91 3.13
CA SER A 362 6.44 11.45 2.10
C SER A 362 5.69 12.04 0.88
N GLY A 363 4.37 12.17 0.97
CA GLY A 363 3.53 12.73 -0.09
C GLY A 363 3.25 11.77 -1.23
N ASP A 364 2.62 12.27 -2.29
CA ASP A 364 2.14 11.52 -3.45
C ASP A 364 2.92 11.82 -4.75
N ARG A 365 4.00 12.61 -4.65
CA ARG A 365 4.78 13.12 -5.80
C ARG A 365 6.25 12.79 -5.66
N TYR A 366 6.72 11.89 -6.52
CA TYR A 366 8.08 11.34 -6.54
C TYR A 366 8.77 11.55 -7.89
N VAL A 367 7.97 11.55 -8.97
CA VAL A 367 8.37 11.82 -10.36
C VAL A 367 7.37 12.76 -11.03
N PRO A 368 7.74 13.45 -12.14
CA PRO A 368 6.79 14.29 -12.88
C PRO A 368 5.64 13.45 -13.45
N ASP A 369 4.44 14.04 -13.56
CA ASP A 369 3.25 13.35 -14.10
C ASP A 369 3.40 12.85 -15.54
N ASN A 370 4.45 13.25 -16.24
CA ASN A 370 4.72 12.90 -17.63
C ASN A 370 6.17 12.42 -17.79
N ILE A 371 6.39 11.10 -17.72
CA ILE A 371 7.66 10.51 -18.15
C ILE A 371 7.72 10.60 -19.68
N GLU A 372 8.26 11.68 -20.29
CA GLU A 372 8.66 11.55 -21.71
C GLU A 372 9.82 10.52 -21.78
N GLY A 373 9.65 9.53 -22.64
CA GLY A 373 10.55 8.37 -22.75
C GLY A 373 9.87 7.09 -23.22
N GLU A 374 8.56 7.11 -23.46
CA GLU A 374 7.83 5.97 -23.99
C GLU A 374 7.01 6.50 -25.18
N PRO A 375 7.17 5.96 -26.41
CA PRO A 375 6.96 6.69 -27.66
C PRO A 375 5.58 7.35 -27.69
N THR A 376 5.58 8.66 -27.97
CA THR A 376 4.38 9.38 -28.35
C THR A 376 3.89 8.78 -29.66
N THR A 377 2.90 7.90 -29.58
CA THR A 377 2.30 7.35 -30.79
C THR A 377 1.58 8.48 -31.51
N HIS A 378 2.15 8.88 -32.65
CA HIS A 378 1.39 9.08 -33.89
C HIS A 378 0.25 8.05 -33.96
N GLN A 379 -0.87 8.35 -34.61
CA GLN A 379 -1.98 7.41 -34.75
C GLN A 379 -1.48 6.09 -35.38
N ILE A 380 -1.19 5.08 -34.55
CA ILE A 380 -0.63 3.79 -34.98
C ILE A 380 -1.79 2.88 -35.40
N THR A 381 -1.73 2.43 -36.65
CA THR A 381 -2.60 1.40 -37.22
C THR A 381 -2.09 0.00 -36.93
N GLN A 382 -2.94 -1.00 -37.15
CA GLN A 382 -2.79 -2.40 -36.72
C GLN A 382 -1.54 -3.12 -37.28
N ASP A 383 -0.84 -2.53 -38.25
CA ASP A 383 0.29 -3.14 -38.97
C ASP A 383 1.68 -2.77 -38.38
N ASP A 384 1.79 -1.81 -37.45
CA ASP A 384 3.10 -1.40 -36.90
C ASP A 384 3.57 -2.26 -35.69
N TYR A 385 2.86 -3.33 -35.35
CA TYR A 385 3.08 -4.11 -34.12
C TYR A 385 4.26 -5.10 -34.15
N GLU A 386 4.99 -5.21 -35.26
CA GLU A 386 6.05 -6.22 -35.40
C GLU A 386 7.48 -5.72 -35.18
N SER A 387 7.74 -4.45 -34.87
CA SER A 387 9.11 -3.99 -34.64
C SER A 387 9.32 -3.06 -33.43
N LEU A 388 10.23 -3.53 -32.57
CA LEU A 388 11.16 -2.78 -31.72
C LEU A 388 10.75 -2.44 -30.26
N ASP A 389 11.55 -3.01 -29.36
CA ASP A 389 12.05 -2.52 -28.06
C ASP A 389 11.13 -2.40 -26.81
N GLU A 390 9.84 -2.70 -26.88
CA GLU A 390 9.01 -2.87 -25.65
C GLU A 390 8.95 -4.30 -25.11
N LYS A 391 9.51 -5.27 -25.85
CA LYS A 391 9.59 -6.67 -25.39
C LYS A 391 10.54 -6.82 -24.21
N GLU A 392 11.62 -6.05 -24.11
CA GLU A 392 12.64 -6.26 -23.07
C GLU A 392 12.16 -5.85 -21.67
N ASN A 393 11.55 -4.68 -21.48
CA ASN A 393 11.13 -4.20 -20.16
C ASN A 393 10.05 -5.08 -19.51
N PHE A 394 9.08 -5.56 -20.30
CA PHE A 394 8.08 -6.51 -19.81
C PHE A 394 8.61 -7.94 -19.79
N SER A 395 9.59 -8.32 -20.62
CA SER A 395 10.26 -9.62 -20.55
C SER A 395 11.06 -9.76 -19.26
N VAL A 396 11.79 -8.71 -18.83
CA VAL A 396 12.56 -8.69 -17.57
C VAL A 396 11.62 -8.82 -16.35
N MET A 397 10.49 -8.11 -16.34
CA MET A 397 9.46 -8.30 -15.32
C MET A 397 8.89 -9.72 -15.36
N SER A 398 8.65 -10.28 -16.54
CA SER A 398 7.95 -11.57 -16.67
C SER A 398 8.83 -12.81 -16.61
N GLU A 399 10.15 -12.69 -16.76
CA GLU A 399 11.13 -13.72 -16.40
C GLU A 399 11.25 -13.85 -14.87
N ASN A 400 11.12 -12.73 -14.14
CA ASN A 400 11.18 -12.71 -12.67
C ASN A 400 9.86 -13.13 -11.97
N ILE A 401 8.71 -13.06 -12.66
CA ILE A 401 7.36 -13.31 -12.08
C ILE A 401 6.88 -14.77 -12.24
N GLY A 402 7.70 -15.70 -12.75
CA GLY A 402 7.43 -17.14 -12.63
C GLY A 402 6.15 -17.67 -13.33
N ILE A 403 5.56 -16.93 -14.28
CA ILE A 403 4.34 -17.34 -14.98
C ILE A 403 4.65 -18.45 -16.00
N LYS A 404 4.28 -19.69 -15.67
CA LYS A 404 4.69 -20.89 -16.42
C LYS A 404 3.95 -21.14 -17.76
N ARG A 405 2.85 -20.45 -18.05
CA ARG A 405 2.04 -20.66 -19.29
C ARG A 405 2.09 -19.47 -20.25
N PRO A 406 2.77 -19.58 -21.41
CA PRO A 406 2.95 -18.50 -22.38
C PRO A 406 1.63 -17.94 -22.96
N SER A 407 0.61 -18.78 -23.16
CA SER A 407 -0.67 -18.36 -23.73
C SER A 407 -1.54 -17.54 -22.77
N MET A 408 -1.55 -17.92 -21.50
CA MET A 408 -2.21 -17.17 -20.41
C MET A 408 -1.44 -15.88 -20.13
N ARG A 409 -0.10 -15.95 -20.10
CA ARG A 409 0.80 -14.79 -20.04
C ARG A 409 0.41 -13.80 -21.13
N ASN A 410 0.39 -14.21 -22.39
CA ASN A 410 0.08 -13.30 -23.50
C ASN A 410 -1.33 -12.71 -23.42
N LYS A 411 -2.36 -13.45 -22.97
CA LYS A 411 -3.73 -12.92 -22.80
C LYS A 411 -3.88 -11.94 -21.62
N ILE A 412 -3.25 -12.24 -20.49
CA ILE A 412 -3.25 -11.38 -19.31
C ILE A 412 -2.45 -10.12 -19.62
N PHE A 413 -1.25 -10.26 -20.19
CA PHE A 413 -0.43 -9.13 -20.59
C PHE A 413 -1.06 -8.32 -21.72
N THR A 414 -1.80 -8.89 -22.67
CA THR A 414 -2.55 -8.09 -23.66
C THR A 414 -3.76 -7.38 -23.06
N SER A 415 -4.45 -7.96 -22.08
CA SER A 415 -5.55 -7.31 -21.37
C SER A 415 -5.07 -6.17 -20.45
N VAL A 416 -3.96 -6.41 -19.73
CA VAL A 416 -3.24 -5.40 -18.95
C VAL A 416 -2.71 -4.32 -19.90
N LYS A 417 -1.97 -4.67 -20.96
CA LYS A 417 -1.44 -3.71 -21.95
C LYS A 417 -2.54 -2.91 -22.67
N SER A 418 -3.68 -3.52 -22.97
CA SER A 418 -4.86 -2.83 -23.53
C SER A 418 -5.54 -1.89 -22.54
N SER A 419 -5.50 -2.21 -21.24
CA SER A 419 -5.97 -1.31 -20.19
C SER A 419 -5.00 -0.13 -20.08
N TYR A 420 -3.70 -0.42 -19.99
CA TYR A 420 -2.61 0.57 -19.97
C TYR A 420 -2.59 1.51 -21.19
N SER A 421 -2.83 1.02 -22.41
CA SER A 421 -2.81 1.86 -23.63
C SER A 421 -4.02 2.79 -23.75
N LYS A 422 -5.21 2.37 -23.28
CA LYS A 422 -6.40 3.23 -23.19
C LYS A 422 -6.29 4.29 -22.09
N ILE A 423 -5.47 4.03 -21.09
CA ILE A 423 -5.22 4.94 -19.97
C ILE A 423 -4.29 6.10 -20.38
N ARG A 424 -3.55 5.94 -21.48
CA ARG A 424 -2.44 6.83 -21.90
C ARG A 424 -2.86 8.06 -22.73
N SER A 425 -4.11 8.18 -23.16
CA SER A 425 -4.54 9.19 -24.15
C SER A 425 -5.27 10.41 -23.59
N THR A 426 -4.79 11.01 -22.50
CA THR A 426 -5.24 12.34 -22.06
C THR A 426 -4.04 13.16 -21.60
N LEU A 427 -3.51 13.96 -22.52
CA LEU A 427 -2.44 14.90 -22.27
C LEU A 427 -2.87 16.30 -22.74
N THR A 428 -2.80 17.25 -21.81
CA THR A 428 -2.47 18.64 -22.12
C THR A 428 -1.22 18.99 -21.33
N ASP A 429 -0.18 19.44 -22.03
CA ASP A 429 1.10 19.83 -21.46
C ASP A 429 0.95 20.97 -20.44
N LYS A 430 1.38 20.72 -19.21
CA LYS A 430 1.85 21.76 -18.30
C LYS A 430 3.20 21.36 -17.73
N ARG A 431 4.26 21.92 -18.33
CA ARG A 431 5.60 21.95 -17.75
C ARG A 431 5.57 22.78 -16.47
N ASN A 432 5.54 22.13 -15.31
CA ASN A 432 5.84 22.79 -14.04
C ASN A 432 7.07 22.13 -13.43
N SER A 433 8.24 22.72 -13.71
CA SER A 433 9.53 22.41 -13.11
C SER A 433 9.67 23.04 -11.71
N ASP A 434 8.62 22.96 -10.89
CA ASP A 434 8.60 23.58 -9.57
C ASP A 434 9.02 22.57 -8.50
N ILE A 435 10.13 22.86 -7.80
CA ILE A 435 10.61 22.09 -6.65
C ILE A 435 9.51 21.99 -5.57
N GLY A 436 8.60 22.98 -5.52
CA GLY A 436 7.47 23.01 -4.60
C GLY A 436 6.63 21.73 -4.58
N GLN A 437 6.53 21.02 -5.71
CA GLN A 437 5.72 19.80 -5.82
C GLN A 437 6.35 18.58 -5.14
N TYR A 438 7.65 18.63 -4.82
CA TYR A 438 8.40 17.52 -4.19
C TYR A 438 8.80 17.84 -2.75
N GLN A 439 8.23 18.90 -2.14
CA GLN A 439 8.61 19.32 -0.79
C GLN A 439 8.43 18.21 0.23
N ASP A 440 7.33 17.47 0.16
CA ASP A 440 7.00 16.41 1.10
C ASP A 440 8.05 15.31 1.10
N LEU A 441 8.44 14.85 -0.10
CA LEU A 441 9.51 13.88 -0.30
C LEU A 441 10.85 14.41 0.25
N ILE A 442 11.18 15.66 -0.05
CA ILE A 442 12.44 16.28 0.40
C ILE A 442 12.49 16.34 1.93
N TYR A 443 11.42 16.78 2.60
CA TYR A 443 11.40 16.90 4.05
C TYR A 443 11.30 15.54 4.74
N ALA A 444 10.63 14.56 4.14
CA ALA A 444 10.66 13.19 4.62
C ALA A 444 12.09 12.62 4.57
N ASP A 445 12.83 12.81 3.47
CA ASP A 445 14.22 12.35 3.38
C ASP A 445 15.13 13.02 4.42
N ILE A 446 15.00 14.35 4.59
CA ILE A 446 15.74 15.10 5.62
C ILE A 446 15.42 14.52 7.00
N LEU A 447 14.14 14.37 7.35
CA LEU A 447 13.74 13.86 8.66
C LEU A 447 14.29 12.46 8.92
N ILE A 448 14.28 11.56 7.93
CA ILE A 448 14.84 10.21 8.09
C ILE A 448 16.34 10.27 8.42
N ASN A 449 17.10 11.12 7.73
CA ASN A 449 18.54 11.29 7.99
C ASN A 449 18.79 11.86 9.39
N GLU A 450 18.00 12.84 9.80
CA GLU A 450 18.11 13.46 11.13
C GLU A 450 17.76 12.44 12.24
N ILE A 451 16.74 11.60 12.05
CA ILE A 451 16.41 10.52 13.00
C ILE A 451 17.57 9.51 13.11
N GLU A 452 18.21 9.13 11.99
CA GLU A 452 19.39 8.24 12.01
C GLU A 452 20.51 8.85 12.86
N GLN A 453 20.83 10.14 12.64
CA GLN A 453 21.85 10.86 13.39
C GLN A 453 21.50 10.99 14.87
N LEU A 454 20.24 11.31 15.20
CA LEU A 454 19.76 11.38 16.58
C LEU A 454 19.93 10.03 17.29
N ILE A 455 19.61 8.92 16.63
CA ILE A 455 19.78 7.58 17.21
C ILE A 455 21.26 7.22 17.35
N GLU A 456 22.11 7.57 16.38
CA GLU A 456 23.56 7.34 16.45
C GLU A 456 24.19 8.12 17.64
N ASN A 457 23.83 9.39 17.81
CA ASN A 457 24.29 10.24 18.91
C ASN A 457 23.81 9.78 20.30
N LEU A 458 22.69 9.07 20.39
CA LEU A 458 22.17 8.54 21.65
C LEU A 458 22.76 7.17 22.03
N LYS A 459 23.50 6.53 21.12
CA LYS A 459 24.26 5.30 21.37
C LYS A 459 25.68 5.56 21.88
N THR A 460 26.27 6.70 21.48
CA THR A 460 27.53 7.24 22.00
C THR A 460 27.33 7.90 23.36
#